data_AF-A0A6C0UB44-F1
#
_entry.id   AF-A0A6C0UB44-F1
#
_cell.length_a   1.000
_cell.length_b   1.000
_cell.length_c   1.000
_cell.angle_alpha   90.00
_cell.angle_beta   90.00
_cell.angle_gamma   90.00
#
_symmetry.space_group_name_H-M   'P 1'
#
loop_
_entity.id
_entity.type
_entity.pdbx_description
1 polymer ?
#
loop_
_entity_poly.entity_id
_entity_poly.type
_entity_poly.pdbx_seq_one_letter_code
_entity_poly.pdbx_strand_id
1 'polypeptide(L)'
;MLLNGPPGCGKDTLAEEMVPSGFTPMSFKPALYQAVSDHYGIPLEEVLHWCATRELKDEVWNPIGKTPREMMIEVSEEVYKPRFGKDYFGKAAAVACVEAGADFAVFSDGGFPEEIGPLALYYNQVIVVQLFREGFSFEKDSRTYVEGPDGTYQLTLVEGQVAEALGQLLGIAGRHK
;
A
#
# COMPACT_ATOMS: atom_id res chain seq x y z
N MET A 1 -9.34 -4.61 -3.54
CA MET A 1 -9.78 -3.42 -2.75
C MET A 1 -8.55 -2.69 -2.23
N LEU A 2 -8.52 -1.36 -2.31
CA LEU A 2 -7.46 -0.55 -1.71
C LEU A 2 -8.02 0.28 -0.57
N LEU A 3 -7.45 0.12 0.63
CA LEU A 3 -7.74 0.93 1.80
C LEU A 3 -6.80 2.14 1.81
N ASN A 4 -7.35 3.30 1.48
CA ASN A 4 -6.57 4.52 1.29
C ASN A 4 -6.88 5.51 2.42
N GLY A 5 -5.94 5.69 3.32
CA GLY A 5 -6.09 6.58 4.46
C GLY A 5 -4.76 6.97 5.10
N PRO A 6 -4.76 8.02 5.94
CA PRO A 6 -3.54 8.56 6.53
C PRO A 6 -2.81 7.53 7.43
N PRO A 7 -1.51 7.71 7.70
CA PRO A 7 -0.75 6.82 8.58
C PRO A 7 -1.42 6.66 9.95
N GLY A 8 -1.53 5.43 10.44
CA GLY A 8 -2.10 5.15 11.76
C GLY A 8 -3.63 5.22 11.85
N CYS A 9 -4.35 5.52 10.76
CA CYS A 9 -5.81 5.62 10.81
C CYS A 9 -6.55 4.31 11.15
N GLY A 10 -5.86 3.15 11.05
CA GLY A 10 -6.42 1.82 11.31
C GLY A 10 -6.55 0.93 10.06
N LYS A 11 -6.06 1.38 8.90
CA LYS A 11 -6.15 0.65 7.62
C LYS A 11 -5.45 -0.72 7.62
N ASP A 12 -4.30 -0.83 8.28
CA ASP A 12 -3.55 -2.09 8.35
C ASP A 12 -4.34 -3.12 9.16
N THR A 13 -4.88 -2.72 10.31
CA THR A 13 -5.79 -3.53 11.12
C THR A 13 -7.02 -3.97 10.33
N LEU A 14 -7.66 -3.07 9.57
CA LEU A 14 -8.81 -3.43 8.75
C LEU A 14 -8.46 -4.43 7.64
N ALA A 15 -7.31 -4.30 6.99
CA ALA A 15 -6.86 -5.25 5.98
C ALA A 15 -6.64 -6.66 6.57
N GLU A 16 -6.07 -6.75 7.77
CA GLU A 16 -5.91 -8.01 8.50
C GLU A 16 -7.27 -8.63 8.90
N GLU A 17 -8.19 -7.82 9.38
CA GLU A 17 -9.54 -8.26 9.78
C GLU A 17 -10.42 -8.70 8.58
N MET A 18 -10.04 -8.34 7.34
CA MET A 18 -10.71 -8.82 6.14
C MET A 18 -10.29 -10.25 5.73
N VAL A 19 -9.17 -10.75 6.25
CA VAL A 19 -8.62 -12.08 5.88
C VAL A 19 -9.60 -13.23 6.14
N PRO A 20 -10.29 -13.31 7.30
CA PRO A 20 -11.30 -14.35 7.54
C PRO A 20 -12.45 -14.35 6.53
N SER A 21 -12.67 -13.23 5.81
CA SER A 21 -13.70 -13.10 4.77
C SER A 21 -13.21 -13.49 3.37
N GLY A 22 -12.01 -14.08 3.27
CA GLY A 22 -11.41 -14.56 2.03
C GLY A 22 -10.56 -13.54 1.28
N PHE A 23 -10.18 -12.43 1.91
CA PHE A 23 -9.24 -11.48 1.33
C PHE A 23 -7.79 -11.88 1.60
N THR A 24 -6.93 -11.66 0.63
CA THR A 24 -5.48 -11.80 0.74
C THR A 24 -4.85 -10.43 0.92
N PRO A 25 -4.12 -10.16 2.02
CA PRO A 25 -3.38 -8.92 2.19
C PRO A 25 -2.22 -8.87 1.20
N MET A 26 -2.16 -7.80 0.42
CA MET A 26 -1.12 -7.55 -0.57
C MET A 26 -0.49 -6.18 -0.31
N SER A 27 0.71 -5.97 -0.86
CA SER A 27 1.49 -4.75 -0.61
C SER A 27 2.31 -4.37 -1.84
N PHE A 28 2.47 -3.07 -2.09
CA PHE A 28 3.35 -2.55 -3.14
C PHE A 28 4.83 -2.52 -2.70
N LYS A 29 5.09 -2.53 -1.39
CA LYS A 29 6.44 -2.36 -0.80
C LYS A 29 7.45 -3.46 -1.15
N PRO A 30 7.11 -4.76 -1.28
CA PRO A 30 8.12 -5.78 -1.54
C PRO A 30 8.96 -5.50 -2.79
N ALA A 31 8.33 -5.05 -3.87
CA ALA A 31 9.02 -4.67 -5.10
C ALA A 31 9.93 -3.44 -4.90
N LEU A 32 9.51 -2.48 -4.06
CA LEU A 32 10.33 -1.31 -3.70
C LEU A 32 11.54 -1.70 -2.85
N TYR A 33 11.37 -2.59 -1.88
CA TYR A 33 12.48 -3.08 -1.05
C TYR A 33 13.50 -3.86 -1.89
N GLN A 34 13.03 -4.70 -2.82
CA GLN A 34 13.90 -5.37 -3.78
C GLN A 34 14.64 -4.36 -4.65
N ALA A 35 13.95 -3.34 -5.16
CA ALA A 35 14.57 -2.29 -5.96
C ALA A 35 15.67 -1.52 -5.21
N VAL A 36 15.47 -1.24 -3.91
CA VAL A 36 16.48 -0.62 -3.04
C VAL A 36 17.67 -1.54 -2.82
N SER A 37 17.41 -2.83 -2.54
CA SER A 37 18.44 -3.87 -2.40
C SER A 37 19.32 -3.92 -3.65
N ASP A 38 18.71 -4.01 -4.83
CA ASP A 38 19.40 -4.09 -6.11
C ASP A 38 20.19 -2.81 -6.43
N HIS A 39 19.62 -1.63 -6.13
CA HIS A 39 20.23 -0.35 -6.47
C HIS A 39 21.51 -0.07 -5.66
N TYR A 40 21.47 -0.33 -4.35
CA TYR A 40 22.60 -0.05 -3.46
C TYR A 40 23.50 -1.27 -3.22
N GLY A 41 23.16 -2.44 -3.76
CA GLY A 41 23.91 -3.68 -3.54
C GLY A 41 23.85 -4.16 -2.09
N ILE A 42 22.71 -3.93 -1.43
CA ILE A 42 22.48 -4.25 -0.02
C ILE A 42 21.64 -5.52 0.07
N PRO A 43 21.93 -6.48 0.98
CA PRO A 43 21.05 -7.63 1.18
C PRO A 43 19.60 -7.23 1.47
N LEU A 44 18.63 -7.89 0.83
CA LEU A 44 17.20 -7.58 1.00
C LEU A 44 16.76 -7.69 2.46
N GLU A 45 17.29 -8.64 3.21
CA GLU A 45 17.06 -8.80 4.65
C GLU A 45 17.44 -7.57 5.48
N GLU A 46 18.51 -6.87 5.11
CA GLU A 46 18.90 -5.62 5.77
C GLU A 46 17.94 -4.48 5.43
N VAL A 47 17.53 -4.38 4.15
CA VAL A 47 16.53 -3.39 3.72
C VAL A 47 15.20 -3.61 4.46
N LEU A 48 14.78 -4.87 4.59
CA LEU A 48 13.59 -5.23 5.36
C LEU A 48 13.72 -4.87 6.83
N HIS A 49 14.88 -5.12 7.43
CA HIS A 49 15.15 -4.75 8.83
C HIS A 49 15.03 -3.24 9.05
N TRP A 50 15.68 -2.42 8.23
CA TRP A 50 15.58 -0.96 8.35
C TRP A 50 14.18 -0.43 8.06
N CYS A 51 13.39 -1.17 7.29
CA CYS A 51 12.01 -0.85 6.98
C CYS A 51 10.98 -1.47 7.95
N ALA A 52 11.43 -2.10 9.05
CA ALA A 52 10.54 -2.80 9.98
C ALA A 52 9.72 -1.85 10.85
N THR A 53 10.30 -0.74 11.32
CA THR A 53 9.62 0.24 12.18
C THR A 53 9.69 1.65 11.61
N ARG A 54 8.94 2.60 12.20
CA ARG A 54 8.99 4.01 11.77
C ARG A 54 10.32 4.64 12.16
N GLU A 55 10.80 4.31 13.36
CA GLU A 55 12.05 4.81 13.93
C GLU A 55 13.24 4.41 13.05
N LEU A 56 13.31 3.13 12.66
CA LEU A 56 14.39 2.64 11.80
C LEU A 56 14.34 3.27 10.39
N LYS A 57 13.16 3.57 9.87
CA LYS A 57 12.99 4.22 8.54
C LYS A 57 13.49 5.64 8.48
N ASP A 58 13.51 6.32 9.62
CA ASP A 58 13.87 7.73 9.74
C ASP A 58 15.26 7.90 10.39
N GLU A 59 15.96 6.80 10.72
CA GLU A 59 17.34 6.80 11.19
C GLU A 59 18.31 6.81 10.00
N VAL A 60 19.32 7.68 10.05
CA VAL A 60 20.31 7.80 8.98
C VAL A 60 21.18 6.55 8.94
N TRP A 61 21.22 5.90 7.78
CA TRP A 61 22.13 4.78 7.57
C TRP A 61 23.53 5.30 7.21
N ASN A 62 24.44 5.22 8.18
CA ASN A 62 25.75 5.87 8.15
C ASN A 62 26.63 5.54 6.91
N PRO A 63 26.61 4.33 6.33
CA PRO A 63 27.36 4.04 5.10
C PRO A 63 26.90 4.83 3.86
N ILE A 64 25.63 5.23 3.79
CA ILE A 64 25.06 5.97 2.65
C ILE A 64 24.79 7.44 3.00
N GLY A 65 24.61 7.76 4.28
CA GLY A 65 24.23 9.11 4.72
C GLY A 65 22.79 9.48 4.39
N LYS A 66 21.92 8.48 4.15
CA LYS A 66 20.48 8.64 3.88
C LYS A 66 19.68 7.76 4.84
N THR A 67 18.48 8.20 5.17
CA THR A 67 17.49 7.37 5.85
C THR A 67 16.90 6.33 4.88
N PRO A 68 16.45 5.16 5.35
CA PRO A 68 15.75 4.20 4.50
C PRO A 68 14.56 4.80 3.75
N ARG A 69 13.86 5.77 4.35
CA ARG A 69 12.80 6.53 3.67
C ARG A 69 13.31 7.29 2.46
N GLU A 70 14.39 8.04 2.61
CA GLU A 70 15.01 8.79 1.51
C GLU A 70 15.49 7.85 0.41
N MET A 71 16.12 6.72 0.76
CA MET A 71 16.54 5.69 -0.18
C MET A 71 15.36 5.13 -0.99
N MET A 72 14.24 4.81 -0.32
CA MET A 72 13.03 4.33 -0.99
C MET A 72 12.46 5.37 -1.95
N ILE A 73 12.41 6.64 -1.55
CA ILE A 73 11.89 7.73 -2.39
C ILE A 73 12.80 7.92 -3.62
N GLU A 74 14.12 8.01 -3.43
CA GLU A 74 15.09 8.14 -4.53
C GLU A 74 15.01 6.98 -5.51
N VAL A 75 15.05 5.74 -5.02
CA VAL A 75 15.01 4.55 -5.87
C VAL A 75 13.68 4.48 -6.63
N SER A 76 12.56 4.82 -5.99
CA SER A 76 11.26 4.87 -6.66
C SER A 76 11.21 5.98 -7.73
N GLU A 77 11.39 7.23 -7.33
CA GLU A 77 11.07 8.41 -8.15
C GLU A 77 12.17 8.79 -9.14
N GLU A 78 13.43 8.54 -8.80
CA GLU A 78 14.58 9.01 -9.58
C GLU A 78 15.25 7.89 -10.38
N VAL A 79 15.09 6.63 -9.96
CA VAL A 79 15.73 5.48 -10.61
C VAL A 79 14.72 4.62 -11.37
N TYR A 80 13.75 4.02 -10.70
CA TYR A 80 12.90 2.99 -11.29
C TYR A 80 11.77 3.57 -12.15
N LYS A 81 10.98 4.53 -11.62
CA LYS A 81 9.88 5.13 -12.40
C LYS A 81 10.36 5.80 -13.70
N PRO A 82 11.48 6.55 -13.73
CA PRO A 82 11.99 7.13 -14.98
C PRO A 82 12.50 6.11 -15.99
N ARG A 83 13.02 4.96 -15.54
CA ARG A 83 13.62 3.94 -16.42
C ARG A 83 12.64 2.88 -16.90
N PHE A 84 11.73 2.45 -16.03
CA PHE A 84 10.84 1.30 -16.26
C PHE A 84 9.36 1.69 -16.36
N GLY A 85 9.04 2.96 -16.15
CA GLY A 85 7.68 3.50 -16.20
C GLY A 85 7.11 3.75 -14.80
N LYS A 86 6.24 4.76 -14.71
CA LYS A 86 5.63 5.20 -13.44
C LYS A 86 4.77 4.13 -12.77
N ASP A 87 4.29 3.17 -13.55
CA ASP A 87 3.41 2.08 -13.14
C ASP A 87 4.17 0.79 -12.75
N TYR A 88 5.51 0.83 -12.69
CA TYR A 88 6.36 -0.32 -12.41
C TYR A 88 5.96 -1.08 -11.14
N PHE A 89 5.80 -0.36 -10.01
CA PHE A 89 5.45 -0.99 -8.74
C PHE A 89 4.01 -1.50 -8.72
N GLY A 90 3.08 -0.85 -9.45
CA GLY A 90 1.74 -1.36 -9.65
C GLY A 90 1.73 -2.68 -10.42
N LYS A 91 2.52 -2.79 -11.50
CA LYS A 91 2.69 -4.03 -12.27
C LYS A 91 3.30 -5.14 -11.42
N ALA A 92 4.35 -4.84 -10.65
CA ALA A 92 4.97 -5.81 -9.77
C ALA A 92 3.99 -6.33 -8.69
N ALA A 93 3.18 -5.44 -8.10
CA ALA A 93 2.13 -5.84 -7.18
C ALA A 93 1.04 -6.69 -7.85
N ALA A 94 0.63 -6.35 -9.07
CA ALA A 94 -0.32 -7.17 -9.84
C ALA A 94 0.24 -8.58 -10.11
N VAL A 95 1.52 -8.71 -10.45
CA VAL A 95 2.19 -10.02 -10.61
C VAL A 95 2.18 -10.80 -9.29
N ALA A 96 2.53 -10.15 -8.18
CA ALA A 96 2.52 -10.79 -6.87
C ALA A 96 1.11 -11.29 -6.47
N CYS A 97 0.06 -10.56 -6.85
CA CYS A 97 -1.33 -11.01 -6.68
C CYS A 97 -1.63 -12.31 -7.43
N VAL A 98 -1.14 -12.44 -8.67
CA VAL A 98 -1.28 -13.66 -9.49
C VAL A 98 -0.60 -14.84 -8.81
N GLU A 99 0.66 -14.65 -8.42
CA GLU A 99 1.49 -15.69 -7.82
C GLU A 99 0.94 -16.18 -6.48
N ALA A 100 0.31 -15.27 -5.72
CA ALA A 100 -0.38 -15.59 -4.48
C ALA A 100 -1.74 -16.29 -4.68
N GLY A 101 -2.28 -16.34 -5.90
CA GLY A 101 -3.64 -16.83 -6.15
C GLY A 101 -4.71 -15.98 -5.46
N ALA A 102 -4.47 -14.68 -5.32
CA ALA A 102 -5.32 -13.78 -4.55
C ALA A 102 -6.57 -13.38 -5.34
N ASP A 103 -7.63 -14.19 -5.29
CA ASP A 103 -8.93 -13.86 -5.94
C ASP A 103 -9.52 -12.54 -5.43
N PHE A 104 -9.36 -12.27 -4.13
CA PHE A 104 -9.74 -11.01 -3.50
C PHE A 104 -8.54 -10.39 -2.78
N ALA A 105 -7.86 -9.43 -3.40
CA ALA A 105 -6.76 -8.72 -2.73
C ALA A 105 -7.25 -7.51 -1.91
N VAL A 106 -6.63 -7.28 -0.77
CA VAL A 106 -6.73 -6.03 0.01
C VAL A 106 -5.37 -5.39 0.17
N PHE A 107 -5.25 -4.11 -0.16
CA PHE A 107 -4.03 -3.32 0.00
C PHE A 107 -4.24 -2.24 1.05
N SER A 108 -3.33 -2.12 2.03
CA SER A 108 -3.37 -1.06 3.05
C SER A 108 -2.31 0.03 2.85
N ASP A 109 -1.43 -0.12 1.85
CA ASP A 109 -0.32 0.79 1.62
C ASP A 109 -0.39 1.52 0.28
N GLY A 110 -1.51 1.41 -0.44
CA GLY A 110 -1.78 2.17 -1.65
C GLY A 110 -1.95 3.67 -1.39
N GLY A 111 -1.41 4.49 -2.28
CA GLY A 111 -1.54 5.95 -2.18
C GLY A 111 -1.08 6.71 -3.41
N PHE A 112 -0.69 6.02 -4.48
CA PHE A 112 -0.28 6.63 -5.74
C PHE A 112 -1.21 6.15 -6.87
N PRO A 113 -1.84 7.06 -7.65
CA PRO A 113 -2.73 6.67 -8.74
C PRO A 113 -2.10 5.72 -9.76
N GLU A 114 -0.79 5.87 -10.00
CA GLU A 114 -0.04 5.06 -10.96
C GLU A 114 0.10 3.58 -10.53
N GLU A 115 -0.10 3.27 -9.25
CA GLU A 115 -0.10 1.89 -8.73
C GLU A 115 -1.41 1.15 -9.02
N ILE A 116 -2.51 1.90 -9.23
CA ILE A 116 -3.87 1.34 -9.33
C ILE A 116 -4.14 0.81 -10.72
N GLY A 117 -3.73 1.54 -11.76
CA GLY A 117 -3.99 1.19 -13.15
C GLY A 117 -3.60 -0.25 -13.51
N PRO A 118 -2.39 -0.73 -13.17
CA PRO A 118 -1.98 -2.11 -13.44
C PRO A 118 -2.85 -3.18 -12.77
N LEU A 119 -3.42 -2.92 -11.60
CA LEU A 119 -4.29 -3.88 -10.91
C LEU A 119 -5.58 -4.14 -11.71
N ALA A 120 -6.08 -3.14 -12.45
CA ALA A 120 -7.29 -3.27 -13.27
C ALA A 120 -7.10 -4.15 -14.51
N LEU A 121 -5.85 -4.49 -14.85
CA LEU A 121 -5.56 -5.48 -15.90
C LEU A 121 -5.72 -6.92 -15.41
N TYR A 122 -5.69 -7.12 -14.08
CA TYR A 122 -5.71 -8.44 -13.47
C TYR A 122 -7.01 -8.73 -12.72
N TYR A 123 -7.56 -7.73 -12.04
CA TYR A 123 -8.82 -7.83 -11.32
C TYR A 123 -9.97 -7.31 -12.18
N ASN A 124 -11.11 -8.01 -12.14
CA ASN A 124 -12.36 -7.54 -12.73
C ASN A 124 -12.82 -6.22 -12.14
N GLN A 125 -12.47 -5.96 -10.87
CA GLN A 125 -12.82 -4.74 -10.17
C GLN A 125 -11.72 -4.28 -9.21
N VAL A 126 -11.41 -2.98 -9.30
CA VAL A 126 -10.48 -2.26 -8.43
C VAL A 126 -11.21 -1.08 -7.80
N ILE A 127 -11.69 -1.33 -6.58
CA ILE A 127 -12.34 -0.31 -5.74
C ILE A 127 -11.36 0.28 -4.74
N VAL A 128 -11.49 1.59 -4.50
CA VAL A 128 -10.76 2.33 -3.46
C VAL A 128 -11.75 2.72 -2.36
N VAL A 129 -11.35 2.50 -1.10
CA VAL A 129 -12.08 2.99 0.07
C VAL A 129 -11.21 4.02 0.77
N GLN A 130 -11.63 5.28 0.73
CA GLN A 130 -11.03 6.40 1.41
C GLN A 130 -11.44 6.38 2.89
N LEU A 131 -10.47 6.22 3.77
CA LEU A 131 -10.68 6.08 5.21
C LEU A 131 -10.38 7.40 5.92
N PHE A 132 -11.39 7.95 6.59
CA PHE A 132 -11.29 9.18 7.37
C PHE A 132 -11.34 8.84 8.86
N ARG A 133 -10.42 9.36 9.67
CA ARG A 133 -10.48 9.22 11.13
C ARG A 133 -10.17 10.57 11.77
N GLU A 134 -10.95 10.95 12.77
CA GLU A 134 -10.72 12.18 13.52
C GLU A 134 -9.29 12.23 14.09
N GLY A 135 -8.58 13.34 13.86
CA GLY A 135 -7.20 13.54 14.31
C GLY A 135 -6.11 12.95 13.40
N PHE A 136 -6.46 12.33 12.27
CA PHE A 136 -5.48 11.77 11.31
C PHE A 136 -5.52 12.51 9.97
N SER A 137 -4.34 12.88 9.47
CA SER A 137 -4.17 13.58 8.19
C SER A 137 -2.93 13.11 7.43
N PHE A 138 -2.83 13.51 6.15
CA PHE A 138 -1.67 13.28 5.30
C PHE A 138 -0.60 14.38 5.40
N GLU A 139 -0.71 15.36 6.30
CA GLU A 139 0.16 16.55 6.31
C GLU A 139 1.66 16.26 6.38
N LYS A 140 2.06 15.10 6.93
CA LYS A 140 3.45 14.64 7.03
C LYS A 140 3.71 13.38 6.20
N ASP A 141 2.89 13.13 5.18
CA ASP A 141 2.97 11.96 4.32
C ASP A 141 2.91 12.38 2.85
N SER A 142 3.66 11.70 1.99
CA SER A 142 3.70 12.01 0.56
C SER A 142 2.45 11.54 -0.21
N ARG A 143 1.60 10.73 0.43
CA ARG A 143 0.38 10.19 -0.17
C ARG A 143 -0.79 11.15 -0.01
N THR A 144 -1.81 10.91 -0.82
CA THR A 144 -3.09 11.63 -0.77
C THR A 144 -4.25 10.65 -0.90
N TYR A 145 -5.47 11.19 -0.85
CA TYR A 145 -6.63 10.43 -1.24
C TYR A 145 -6.62 10.17 -2.75
N VAL A 146 -6.77 8.90 -3.13
CA VAL A 146 -6.81 8.45 -4.53
C VAL A 146 -8.19 7.94 -4.90
N GLU A 147 -8.47 7.89 -6.19
CA GLU A 147 -9.73 7.38 -6.73
C GLU A 147 -9.52 6.03 -7.40
N GLY A 148 -10.50 5.14 -7.26
CA GLY A 148 -10.52 3.82 -7.89
C GLY A 148 -11.24 3.87 -9.24
N PRO A 149 -10.76 3.12 -10.26
CA PRO A 149 -11.36 3.11 -11.59
C PRO A 149 -12.79 2.55 -11.59
N ASP A 150 -13.11 1.60 -10.72
CA ASP A 150 -14.43 0.95 -10.67
C ASP A 150 -15.32 1.47 -9.53
N GLY A 151 -14.78 2.37 -8.70
CA GLY A 151 -15.53 2.98 -7.61
C GLY A 151 -14.65 3.49 -6.48
N THR A 152 -15.02 4.65 -5.96
CA THR A 152 -14.44 5.25 -4.77
C THR A 152 -15.51 5.38 -3.69
N TYR A 153 -15.24 4.81 -2.53
CA TYR A 153 -16.13 4.87 -1.38
C TYR A 153 -15.45 5.63 -0.25
N GLN A 154 -16.24 6.33 0.56
CA GLN A 154 -15.73 7.04 1.74
C GLN A 154 -16.28 6.39 2.99
N LEU A 155 -15.40 6.16 3.96
CA LEU A 155 -15.75 5.54 5.23
C LEU A 155 -15.08 6.29 6.37
N THR A 156 -15.89 6.72 7.33
CA THR A 156 -15.42 7.35 8.56
C THR A 156 -15.20 6.30 9.63
N LEU A 157 -13.98 6.22 10.13
CA LEU A 157 -13.56 5.35 11.20
C LEU A 157 -13.80 6.01 12.55
N VAL A 158 -14.45 5.27 13.44
CA VAL A 158 -14.66 5.64 14.83
C VAL A 158 -13.81 4.72 15.71
N GLU A 159 -13.15 5.30 16.70
CA GLU A 159 -12.32 4.53 17.62
C GLU A 159 -13.12 3.45 18.36
N GLY A 160 -12.58 2.24 18.40
CA GLY A 160 -13.25 1.08 19.01
C GLY A 160 -14.33 0.42 18.14
N GLN A 161 -14.66 0.95 16.96
CA GLN A 161 -15.75 0.44 16.10
C GLN A 161 -15.23 -0.34 14.87
N VAL A 162 -14.21 -1.18 15.07
CA VAL A 162 -13.59 -1.97 13.98
C VAL A 162 -14.60 -2.90 13.29
N ALA A 163 -15.48 -3.56 14.05
CA ALA A 163 -16.47 -4.48 13.51
C ALA A 163 -17.50 -3.80 12.60
N GLU A 164 -17.88 -2.56 12.92
CA GLU A 164 -18.79 -1.77 12.09
C GLU A 164 -18.11 -1.36 10.77
N ALA A 165 -16.87 -0.86 10.86
CA ALA A 165 -16.08 -0.52 9.69
C ALA A 165 -15.85 -1.74 8.77
N LEU A 166 -15.53 -2.90 9.35
CA LEU A 166 -15.40 -4.15 8.62
C LEU A 166 -16.72 -4.55 7.93
N GLY A 167 -17.85 -4.46 8.63
CA GLY A 167 -19.17 -4.74 8.05
C GLY A 167 -19.49 -3.85 6.85
N GLN A 168 -19.14 -2.56 6.91
CA GLN A 168 -19.30 -1.65 5.79
C GLN A 168 -18.36 -1.99 4.62
N LEU A 169 -17.08 -2.32 4.89
CA LEU A 169 -16.11 -2.74 3.87
C LEU A 169 -16.58 -4.00 3.13
N LEU A 170 -17.00 -5.03 3.87
CA LEU A 170 -17.53 -6.27 3.29
C LEU A 170 -18.84 -6.03 2.55
N GLY A 171 -19.69 -5.12 3.04
CA GLY A 171 -20.89 -4.68 2.34
C GLY A 171 -20.62 -3.90 1.06
N ILE A 172 -19.47 -3.21 0.94
CA ILE A 172 -19.01 -2.61 -0.32
C ILE A 172 -18.51 -3.71 -1.25
N ALA A 173 -17.64 -4.61 -0.77
CA ALA A 173 -17.12 -5.72 -1.56
C ALA A 173 -18.22 -6.65 -2.11
N GLY A 174 -19.26 -6.92 -1.32
CA GLY A 174 -20.36 -7.80 -1.71
C GLY A 174 -21.29 -7.24 -2.80
N ARG A 175 -21.29 -5.92 -3.05
CA ARG A 175 -22.07 -5.32 -4.16
C ARG A 175 -21.43 -5.57 -5.53
N HIS A 176 -20.22 -6.11 -5.50
CA HIS A 176 -19.26 -6.12 -6.60
C HIS A 176 -18.70 -7.53 -6.87
N LYS A 177 -19.26 -8.53 -6.19
CA LYS A 177 -19.09 -9.97 -6.50
C LYS A 177 -20.15 -10.38 -7.51
#